data_AF-A0A147HRS1-F1
#
_entry.id   AF-A0A147HRS1-F1
#
_cell.length_a   1.000
_cell.length_b   1.000
_cell.length_c   1.000
_cell.angle_alpha   90.00
_cell.angle_beta   90.00
_cell.angle_gamma   90.00
#
_symmetry.space_group_name_H-M   'P 1'
#
loop_
_entity.id
_entity.type
_entity.pdbx_description
1 polymer ?
#
loop_
_entity_poly.entity_id
_entity_poly.type
_entity_poly.pdbx_seq_one_letter_code
_entity_poly.pdbx_strand_id
1 'polypeptide(L)'
;MMMGTFDRPPVFPMPDLPRCVVPGAGPVVGRMVDLPPGVRAALMGSVGQPVAEAGGPFNPSDIVRDGTPRSRFLRAYRVRDRWIVWIEQGGIGHVFRVLAFRDGAHGESVGLPVSHRPGQSLCATSRAVAADRRKSG
;
A
#
# COMPACT_ATOMS: atom_id res chain seq x y z
N MET A 1 25.59 29.25 24.98
CA MET A 1 24.45 28.31 24.94
C MET A 1 24.29 27.89 23.48
N MET A 2 24.57 26.63 23.15
CA MET A 2 24.57 26.14 21.76
C MET A 2 23.16 25.81 21.29
N MET A 3 22.77 26.33 20.12
CA MET A 3 21.59 25.94 19.35
C MET A 3 21.81 24.54 18.78
N GLY A 4 21.03 23.56 19.24
CA GLY A 4 20.99 22.22 18.66
C GLY A 4 19.98 22.18 17.52
N THR A 5 20.48 22.13 16.28
CA THR A 5 19.72 21.89 15.06
C THR A 5 19.09 20.50 15.07
N PHE A 6 17.79 20.40 15.40
CA PHE A 6 16.96 19.24 15.02
C PHE A 6 16.35 19.48 13.63
N ASP A 7 17.21 19.78 12.65
CA ASP A 7 16.81 20.19 11.31
C ASP A 7 16.95 19.05 10.30
N ARG A 8 16.24 17.95 10.59
CA ARG A 8 15.94 16.92 9.61
C ARG A 8 14.65 16.21 10.03
N PRO A 9 13.56 16.27 9.26
CA PRO A 9 12.40 15.44 9.54
C PRO A 9 12.87 13.98 9.60
N PRO A 10 12.35 13.17 10.54
CA PRO A 10 12.68 11.76 10.59
C PRO A 10 12.40 11.17 9.21
N VAL A 11 13.45 10.75 8.52
CA VAL A 11 13.33 9.91 7.33
C VAL A 11 12.85 8.58 7.89
N PHE A 12 11.60 8.23 7.63
CA PHE A 12 11.09 6.91 7.98
C PHE A 12 11.57 5.99 6.85
N PRO A 13 12.67 5.23 7.03
CA PRO A 13 13.24 4.48 5.93
C PRO A 13 12.16 3.58 5.34
N MET A 14 12.13 3.54 4.01
CA MET A 14 11.32 2.54 3.33
C MET A 14 11.86 1.16 3.70
N PRO A 15 10.99 0.20 4.01
CA PRO A 15 11.44 -1.17 4.23
C PRO A 15 12.07 -1.72 2.95
N ASP A 16 13.01 -2.65 3.10
CA ASP A 16 13.57 -3.39 1.97
C ASP A 16 12.48 -4.28 1.34
N LEU A 17 11.85 -3.76 0.27
CA LEU A 17 10.77 -4.47 -0.39
C LEU A 17 11.35 -5.63 -1.21
N PRO A 18 10.87 -6.89 -1.01
CA PRO A 18 11.37 -8.02 -1.77
C PRO A 18 11.14 -7.79 -3.27
N ARG A 19 12.10 -8.24 -4.09
CA ARG A 19 11.89 -8.32 -5.54
C ARG A 19 10.74 -9.27 -5.80
N CYS A 20 9.65 -8.77 -6.36
CA CYS A 20 8.49 -9.58 -6.69
C CYS A 20 8.22 -9.53 -8.19
N VAL A 21 8.47 -10.64 -8.87
CA VAL A 21 8.07 -10.81 -10.26
C VAL A 21 6.65 -11.34 -10.28
N VAL A 22 5.72 -10.50 -10.71
CA VAL A 22 4.33 -10.87 -10.97
C VAL A 22 4.14 -10.93 -12.49
N PRO A 23 3.85 -12.11 -13.06
CA PRO A 23 3.70 -12.25 -14.51
C PRO A 23 2.64 -11.30 -15.08
N GLY A 24 3.02 -10.54 -16.11
CA GLY A 24 2.13 -9.57 -16.76
C GLY A 24 1.91 -8.27 -15.99
N ALA A 25 2.70 -8.02 -14.93
CA ALA A 25 2.71 -6.72 -14.27
C ALA A 25 3.37 -5.67 -15.16
N GLY A 26 2.74 -4.49 -15.23
CA GLY A 26 3.37 -3.29 -15.76
C GLY A 26 4.46 -2.74 -14.82
N PRO A 27 5.01 -1.56 -15.15
CA PRO A 27 6.02 -0.90 -14.33
C PRO A 27 5.57 -0.70 -12.87
N VAL A 28 6.54 -0.76 -11.95
CA VAL A 28 6.29 -0.48 -10.54
C VAL A 28 5.94 1.00 -10.36
N VAL A 29 4.83 1.26 -9.71
CA VAL A 29 4.43 2.59 -9.25
C VAL A 29 4.96 2.77 -7.83
N GLY A 30 5.97 3.62 -7.69
CA GLY A 30 6.68 3.86 -6.43
C GLY A 30 6.06 4.93 -5.53
N ARG A 31 5.10 5.71 -6.05
CA ARG A 31 4.43 6.78 -5.30
C ARG A 31 2.92 6.64 -5.38
N MET A 32 2.23 6.90 -4.28
CA MET A 32 0.77 6.86 -4.19
C MET A 32 0.12 7.94 -5.04
N VAL A 33 0.74 9.11 -5.16
CA VAL A 33 0.25 10.19 -6.02
C VAL A 33 0.19 9.80 -7.51
N ASP A 34 1.05 8.88 -7.95
CA ASP A 34 1.12 8.39 -9.33
C ASP A 34 0.06 7.31 -9.64
N LEU A 35 -0.74 6.90 -8.65
CA LEU A 35 -1.89 6.04 -8.87
C LEU A 35 -3.02 6.79 -9.59
N PRO A 36 -3.84 6.10 -10.39
CA PRO A 36 -5.10 6.66 -10.88
C PRO A 36 -5.94 7.18 -9.71
N PRO A 37 -6.64 8.33 -9.86
CA PRO A 37 -7.41 8.93 -8.78
C PRO A 37 -8.44 7.97 -8.14
N GLY A 38 -9.12 7.17 -8.96
CA GLY A 38 -10.07 6.15 -8.48
C GLY A 38 -9.41 5.10 -7.59
N VAL A 39 -8.22 4.63 -7.94
CA VAL A 39 -7.46 3.64 -7.16
C VAL A 39 -6.98 4.26 -5.86
N ARG A 40 -6.51 5.51 -5.87
CA ARG A 40 -6.10 6.22 -4.67
C ARG A 40 -7.28 6.44 -3.71
N ALA A 41 -8.45 6.79 -4.22
CA ALA A 41 -9.66 6.94 -3.42
C ALA A 41 -10.11 5.58 -2.82
N ALA A 42 -10.12 4.52 -3.63
CA ALA A 42 -10.47 3.17 -3.19
C ALA A 42 -9.49 2.63 -2.13
N LEU A 43 -8.20 2.96 -2.26
CA LEU A 43 -7.18 2.66 -1.25
C LEU A 43 -7.52 3.33 0.08
N MET A 44 -7.75 4.64 0.09
CA MET A 44 -8.09 5.36 1.32
C MET A 44 -9.37 4.81 1.96
N GLY A 45 -10.40 4.54 1.14
CA GLY A 45 -11.65 3.95 1.61
C GLY A 45 -11.50 2.54 2.19
N SER A 46 -10.62 1.71 1.62
CA SER A 46 -10.40 0.34 2.11
C SER A 46 -9.58 0.29 3.39
N VAL A 47 -8.67 1.25 3.60
CA VAL A 47 -7.88 1.34 4.84
C VAL A 47 -8.71 2.01 5.95
N GLY A 48 -9.59 2.95 5.61
CA GLY A 48 -10.48 3.64 6.56
C GLY A 48 -9.81 4.72 7.39
N GLN A 49 -8.56 5.07 7.09
CA GLN A 49 -7.77 6.12 7.73
C GLN A 49 -6.78 6.70 6.71
N PRO A 50 -6.16 7.87 6.98
CA PRO A 50 -5.13 8.42 6.12
C PRO A 50 -3.99 7.42 5.85
N VAL A 51 -3.52 7.39 4.61
CA VAL A 51 -2.36 6.60 4.17
C VAL A 51 -1.23 7.58 3.81
N ALA A 52 -0.07 7.42 4.44
CA ALA A 52 1.12 8.19 4.09
C ALA A 52 1.67 7.81 2.72
N GLU A 53 2.34 8.76 2.06
CA GLU A 53 3.12 8.52 0.84
C GLU A 53 4.32 7.59 1.12
N ALA A 54 4.84 6.92 0.09
CA ALA A 54 6.04 6.10 0.19
C ALA A 54 7.21 6.91 0.78
N GLY A 55 7.84 6.37 1.83
CA GLY A 55 8.90 7.04 2.57
C GLY A 55 8.44 8.21 3.43
N GLY A 56 7.16 8.56 3.41
CA GLY A 56 6.58 9.62 4.22
C GLY A 56 6.44 9.25 5.69
N PRO A 57 6.10 10.24 6.55
CA PRO A 57 5.85 10.02 7.96
C PRO A 57 4.73 9.03 8.24
N PHE A 58 5.02 8.02 9.05
CA PHE A 58 4.03 7.05 9.49
C PHE A 58 4.29 6.59 10.92
N ASN A 59 3.23 6.10 11.58
CA ASN A 59 3.32 5.56 12.92
C ASN A 59 3.33 4.02 12.89
N PRO A 60 4.48 3.36 13.14
CA PRO A 60 4.58 1.90 13.15
C PRO A 60 4.01 1.25 14.41
N SER A 61 3.93 1.97 15.53
CA SER A 61 3.53 1.42 16.82
C SER A 61 2.06 1.71 17.15
N ASP A 62 1.63 1.17 18.27
CA ASP A 62 0.35 1.44 18.93
C ASP A 62 0.32 2.79 19.66
N ILE A 63 1.47 3.41 19.90
CA ILE A 63 1.56 4.74 20.52
C ILE A 63 1.16 5.79 19.49
N VAL A 64 -0.07 6.32 19.60
CA VAL A 64 -0.59 7.34 18.69
C VAL A 64 0.20 8.64 18.86
N ARG A 65 0.80 9.13 17.77
CA ARG A 65 1.24 10.52 17.63
C ARG A 65 0.19 11.27 16.82
N ASP A 66 -0.29 12.39 17.35
CA ASP A 66 -1.38 13.15 16.73
C ASP A 66 -1.08 13.49 15.26
N GLY A 67 -2.08 13.28 14.41
CA GLY A 67 -2.02 13.61 12.98
C GLY A 67 -1.14 12.71 12.09
N THR A 68 -0.38 11.75 12.64
CA THR A 68 0.46 10.86 11.84
C THR A 68 -0.31 9.65 11.33
N PRO A 69 -0.33 9.38 10.01
CA PRO A 69 -0.95 8.17 9.46
C PRO A 69 -0.41 6.88 10.06
N ARG A 70 -1.28 5.90 10.33
CA ARG A 70 -0.88 4.55 10.78
C ARG A 70 -0.66 3.57 9.63
N SER A 71 -0.96 3.98 8.40
CA SER A 71 -0.71 3.20 7.21
C SER A 71 0.19 3.99 6.26
N ARG A 72 1.06 3.30 5.54
CA ARG A 72 1.93 3.91 4.54
C ARG A 72 1.91 3.10 3.26
N PHE A 73 1.76 3.79 2.14
CA PHE A 73 1.88 3.22 0.81
C PHE A 73 3.32 2.78 0.57
N LEU A 74 3.51 1.61 -0.04
CA LEU A 74 4.84 1.08 -0.33
C LEU A 74 5.15 1.08 -1.82
N ARG A 75 4.24 0.48 -2.61
CA ARG A 75 4.31 0.43 -4.07
C ARG A 75 3.01 -0.15 -4.64
N ALA A 76 2.83 -0.03 -5.94
CA ALA A 76 1.79 -0.71 -6.67
C ALA A 76 2.28 -1.20 -8.04
N TYR A 77 1.48 -2.06 -8.67
CA TYR A 77 1.62 -2.41 -10.08
C TYR A 77 0.27 -2.84 -10.63
N ARG A 78 0.09 -2.61 -11.93
CA ARG A 78 -1.10 -3.03 -12.67
C ARG A 78 -0.83 -4.37 -13.36
N VAL A 79 -1.75 -5.32 -13.20
CA VAL A 79 -1.76 -6.60 -13.92
C VAL A 79 -3.14 -6.76 -14.54
N ARG A 80 -3.22 -6.76 -15.87
CA ARG A 80 -4.49 -6.75 -16.61
C ARG A 80 -5.38 -5.57 -16.14
N ASP A 81 -6.57 -5.87 -15.65
CA ASP A 81 -7.58 -4.95 -15.13
C ASP A 81 -7.45 -4.68 -13.62
N ARG A 82 -6.38 -5.17 -12.98
CA ARG A 82 -6.21 -5.11 -11.52
C ARG A 82 -5.02 -4.28 -11.10
N TRP A 83 -5.23 -3.44 -10.11
CA TRP A 83 -4.20 -2.80 -9.32
C TRP A 83 -3.89 -3.63 -8.11
N ILE A 84 -2.62 -3.95 -7.91
CA ILE A 84 -2.11 -4.61 -6.72
C ILE A 84 -1.31 -3.55 -5.96
N VAL A 85 -1.72 -3.26 -4.73
CA VAL A 85 -1.17 -2.19 -3.89
C VAL A 85 -0.61 -2.79 -2.62
N TRP A 86 0.62 -2.42 -2.28
CA TRP A 86 1.30 -2.83 -1.07
C TRP A 86 1.26 -1.68 -0.07
N ILE A 87 0.88 -1.98 1.15
CA ILE A 87 0.93 -1.05 2.27
C ILE A 87 1.60 -1.70 3.47
N GLU A 88 2.11 -0.87 4.35
CA GLU A 88 2.34 -1.25 5.74
C GLU A 88 1.32 -0.58 6.64
N GLN A 89 1.02 -1.23 7.76
CA GLN A 89 0.10 -0.75 8.78
C GLN A 89 0.72 -0.97 10.15
N GLY A 90 0.82 0.10 10.93
CA GLY A 90 1.29 0.09 12.31
C GLY A 90 0.18 -0.17 13.34
N GLY A 91 0.60 -0.41 14.58
CA GLY A 91 -0.27 -0.73 15.70
C GLY A 91 0.34 -1.75 16.65
N ILE A 92 -0.51 -2.51 17.34
CA ILE A 92 -0.12 -3.62 18.22
C ILE A 92 0.72 -4.67 17.46
N GLY A 93 0.55 -4.74 16.13
CA GLY A 93 1.49 -5.40 15.23
C GLY A 93 1.72 -4.57 13.97
N HIS A 94 2.99 -4.36 13.62
CA HIS A 94 3.38 -3.84 12.31
C HIS A 94 3.21 -4.94 11.26
N VAL A 95 2.33 -4.72 10.29
CA VAL A 95 1.98 -5.71 9.28
C VAL A 95 2.08 -5.14 7.88
N PHE A 96 2.52 -5.98 6.95
CA PHE A 96 2.49 -5.69 5.53
C PHE A 96 1.24 -6.32 4.89
N ARG A 97 0.54 -5.56 4.04
CA ARG A 97 -0.69 -6.01 3.39
C ARG A 97 -0.64 -5.79 1.88
N VAL A 98 -1.29 -6.69 1.17
CA VAL A 98 -1.65 -6.53 -0.24
C VAL A 98 -3.13 -6.17 -0.32
N LEU A 99 -3.45 -5.07 -0.96
CA LEU A 99 -4.79 -4.70 -1.38
C LEU A 99 -4.89 -4.81 -2.89
N ALA A 100 -6.10 -5.06 -3.39
CA ALA A 100 -6.33 -5.18 -4.82
C ALA A 100 -7.56 -4.37 -5.22
N PHE A 101 -7.49 -3.75 -6.39
CA PHE A 101 -8.57 -2.93 -6.94
C PHE A 101 -8.76 -3.27 -8.41
N ARG A 102 -9.97 -3.09 -8.91
CA ARG A 102 -10.24 -3.01 -10.34
C ARG A 102 -10.73 -1.63 -10.70
N ASP A 103 -10.48 -1.23 -11.94
CA ASP A 103 -11.15 -0.06 -12.49
C ASP A 103 -12.67 -0.36 -12.59
N GLY A 104 -13.48 0.58 -12.14
CA GLY A 104 -14.94 0.55 -12.21
C GLY A 104 -15.46 1.47 -13.32
N ALA A 105 -16.78 1.68 -13.34
CA ALA A 105 -17.38 2.66 -14.25
C ALA A 105 -16.97 4.09 -13.87
N HIS A 106 -16.96 5.00 -14.84
CA HIS A 106 -16.76 6.44 -14.65
C HIS A 106 -15.48 6.85 -13.88
N GLY A 107 -14.41 6.03 -13.93
CA GLY A 107 -13.13 6.35 -13.30
C GLY A 107 -13.06 6.03 -11.81
N GLU A 108 -14.09 5.40 -11.25
CA GLU A 108 -14.04 4.84 -9.91
C GLU A 108 -13.19 3.56 -9.88
N SER A 109 -12.77 3.13 -8.70
CA SER A 109 -12.14 1.82 -8.53
C SER A 109 -12.78 1.08 -7.37
N VAL A 110 -12.91 -0.23 -7.51
CA VAL A 110 -13.60 -1.09 -6.54
C VAL A 110 -12.58 -2.02 -5.91
N GLY A 111 -12.63 -2.15 -4.58
CA GLY A 111 -11.84 -3.11 -3.82
C GLY A 111 -12.17 -4.54 -4.22
N LEU A 112 -11.13 -5.35 -4.41
CA LEU A 112 -11.22 -6.77 -4.66
C LEU A 112 -10.91 -7.54 -3.37
N PRO A 113 -11.63 -8.63 -3.07
CA PRO A 113 -11.28 -9.47 -1.93
C PRO A 113 -9.89 -10.08 -2.14
N VAL A 114 -9.01 -9.91 -1.14
CA VAL A 114 -7.68 -10.51 -1.10
C VAL A 114 -7.63 -11.47 0.08
N SER A 115 -7.34 -12.74 -0.18
CA SER A 115 -7.11 -13.71 0.89
C SER A 115 -5.66 -13.62 1.38
N HIS A 116 -5.45 -13.22 2.63
CA HIS A 116 -4.15 -13.29 3.29
C HIS A 116 -4.09 -14.56 4.12
N ARG A 117 -3.13 -15.44 3.80
CA ARG A 117 -2.86 -16.63 4.63
C ARG A 117 -1.77 -16.33 5.66
N PRO A 118 -1.82 -16.88 6.88
CA PRO A 118 -0.72 -16.77 7.84
C PRO A 118 0.61 -17.19 7.22
N GLY A 119 1.65 -16.38 7.39
CA GLY A 119 2.99 -16.62 6.83
C GLY A 119 3.13 -16.38 5.31
N GLN A 120 2.07 -15.98 4.61
CA GLN A 120 2.15 -15.70 3.17
C GLN A 120 2.89 -14.38 2.91
N SER A 121 3.89 -14.43 2.02
CA SER A 121 4.62 -13.24 1.62
C SER A 121 3.77 -12.33 0.72
N LEU A 122 4.06 -11.02 0.74
CA LEU A 122 3.44 -10.04 -0.15
C LEU A 122 3.52 -10.47 -1.63
N CYS A 123 4.64 -11.08 -2.03
CA CYS A 123 4.80 -11.55 -3.39
C CYS A 123 3.92 -12.75 -3.74
N ALA A 124 3.80 -13.72 -2.83
CA ALA A 124 2.92 -14.87 -3.03
C ALA A 124 1.45 -14.43 -3.10
N THR A 125 1.01 -13.53 -2.22
CA THR A 125 -0.35 -12.96 -2.26
C THR A 125 -0.60 -12.21 -3.57
N SER A 126 0.37 -11.42 -4.02
CA SER A 126 0.24 -10.67 -5.27
C SER A 126 0.14 -11.56 -6.51
N ARG A 127 0.91 -12.63 -6.57
CA ARG A 127 0.79 -13.64 -7.64
C ARG A 127 -0.57 -14.31 -7.61
N ALA A 128 -1.11 -14.60 -6.43
CA ALA A 128 -2.44 -15.17 -6.30
C ALA A 128 -3.53 -14.21 -6.83
N VAL A 129 -3.46 -12.92 -6.49
CA VAL A 129 -4.37 -11.89 -7.04
C VAL A 129 -4.25 -11.78 -8.56
N ALA A 130 -3.03 -11.78 -9.09
CA ALA A 130 -2.79 -11.74 -10.53
C ALA A 130 -3.31 -12.99 -11.27
N ALA A 131 -3.21 -14.15 -10.63
CA ALA A 131 -3.67 -15.42 -11.16
C ALA A 131 -5.18 -15.62 -11.04
N ASP A 132 -5.87 -14.90 -10.15
CA ASP A 132 -7.30 -15.05 -9.95
C ASP A 132 -8.06 -14.78 -11.26
N ARG A 133 -8.92 -15.71 -11.66
CA ARG A 133 -9.76 -15.58 -12.87
C ARG A 133 -11.23 -15.38 -12.53
N ARG A 134 -11.58 -15.30 -11.26
CA ARG A 134 -12.96 -15.04 -10.86
C ARG A 134 -13.39 -13.69 -11.42
N LYS A 135 -14.50 -13.70 -12.15
CA LYS A 135 -15.26 -12.49 -12.45
C LYS A 135 -15.79 -12.00 -11.12
N SER A 136 -15.18 -10.94 -10.59
CA SER A 136 -15.80 -10.19 -9.50
C SER A 136 -17.11 -9.65 -10.06
N GLY A 137 -18.24 -10.14 -9.53
CA GLY A 137 -19.58 -9.67 -9.89
C GLY A 137 -19.72 -8.18 -9.69
#